data_AF-A0A3E0WTY2-F1
#
_entry.id   AF-A0A3E0WTY2-F1
#
_cell.length_a   1.000
_cell.length_b   1.000
_cell.length_c   1.000
_cell.angle_alpha   90.00
_cell.angle_beta   90.00
_cell.angle_gamma   90.00
#
_symmetry.space_group_name_H-M   'P 1'
#
loop_
_entity.id
_entity.type
_entity.pdbx_description
1 polymer ?
#
loop_
_entity_poly.entity_id
_entity_poly.type
_entity_poly.pdbx_seq_one_letter_code
_entity_poly.pdbx_strand_id
1 'polypeptide(L)'
;MLELVNKSDWEAALQLGWSLERKRQFTLAVKIGYRFAVDGTLEPLAETPELVRADAYHGERIAAACPPPAKWCPSRPAPSFS
;
A
#
# COMPACT_ATOMS: atom_id res chain seq x y z
N MET A 1 13.09 6.58 -23.32
CA MET A 1 12.35 5.95 -22.20
C MET A 1 12.81 6.66 -20.94
N LEU A 2 11.91 7.19 -20.10
CA LEU A 2 12.32 7.87 -18.87
C LEU A 2 12.46 6.80 -17.77
N GLU A 3 13.62 6.72 -17.14
CA GLU A 3 13.93 5.73 -16.11
C GLU A 3 14.26 6.46 -14.79
N LEU A 4 13.81 5.91 -13.67
CA LEU A 4 14.12 6.44 -12.35
C LEU A 4 15.46 5.90 -11.87
N VAL A 5 16.48 6.75 -11.80
CA VAL A 5 17.75 6.41 -11.17
C VAL A 5 17.60 6.60 -9.66
N ASN A 6 17.26 5.53 -8.96
CA ASN A 6 17.17 5.55 -7.49
C ASN A 6 18.57 5.36 -6.88
N LYS A 7 19.00 6.34 -6.07
CA LYS A 7 20.27 6.31 -5.31
C LYS A 7 20.06 6.16 -3.81
N SER A 8 18.81 6.01 -3.38
CA SER A 8 18.45 5.84 -1.97
C SER A 8 18.25 4.36 -1.64
N ASP A 9 18.35 4.01 -0.36
CA ASP A 9 18.03 2.68 0.16
C ASP A 9 16.51 2.42 0.25
N TRP A 10 15.69 3.34 -0.26
CA TRP A 10 14.24 3.27 -0.20
C TRP A 10 13.67 2.71 -1.49
N GLU A 11 12.53 2.04 -1.37
CA GLU A 11 11.77 1.60 -2.53
C GLU A 11 11.16 2.80 -3.23
N ALA A 12 11.49 2.97 -4.51
CA ALA A 12 10.98 4.05 -5.33
C ALA A 12 10.63 3.56 -6.75
N ALA A 13 9.49 3.99 -7.27
CA ALA A 13 9.02 3.61 -8.59
C ALA A 13 8.44 4.83 -9.32
N LEU A 14 8.75 4.93 -10.61
CA LEU A 14 8.12 5.90 -11.50
C LEU A 14 6.98 5.23 -12.27
N GLN A 15 5.78 5.73 -12.07
CA GLN A 15 4.57 5.19 -12.68
C GLN A 15 4.04 6.17 -13.73
N LEU A 16 3.62 5.61 -14.87
CA LEU A 16 2.89 6.32 -15.89
C LEU A 16 1.39 6.24 -15.58
N GLY A 17 0.74 7.39 -15.49
CA GLY A 17 -0.69 7.50 -15.22
C GLY A 17 -1.37 8.55 -16.11
N TRP A 18 -2.66 8.70 -15.87
CA TRP A 18 -3.49 9.73 -16.47
C TRP A 18 -3.99 10.68 -15.39
N SER A 19 -3.87 11.99 -15.63
CA SER A 19 -4.51 12.99 -14.78
C SER A 19 -6.04 13.00 -14.99
N LEU A 20 -6.76 13.69 -14.11
CA LEU A 20 -8.22 13.91 -14.27
C LEU A 20 -8.58 14.56 -15.62
N GLU A 21 -7.66 15.36 -16.18
CA GLU A 21 -7.80 15.99 -17.50
C GLU A 21 -7.41 15.07 -18.67
N ARG A 22 -7.19 13.78 -18.43
CA ARG A 22 -6.72 12.80 -19.42
C ARG A 22 -5.39 13.19 -20.07
N LYS A 23 -4.51 13.86 -19.33
CA LYS A 23 -3.12 14.10 -19.77
C LYS A 23 -2.22 13.01 -19.19
N ARG A 24 -1.18 12.64 -19.95
CA ARG A 24 -0.15 11.73 -19.45
C ARG A 24 0.59 12.41 -18.30
N GLN A 25 0.70 11.72 -17.19
CA GLN A 25 1.41 12.18 -16.00
C GLN A 25 2.38 11.10 -15.54
N PHE A 26 3.54 11.54 -15.07
CA PHE A 26 4.45 10.69 -14.32
C PHE A 26 4.21 10.91 -12.83
N THR A 27 4.06 9.81 -12.10
CA THR A 27 3.90 9.82 -10.63
C THR A 27 5.09 9.10 -10.03
N LEU A 28 5.83 9.79 -9.16
CA LEU A 28 6.88 9.20 -8.36
C LEU A 28 6.26 8.64 -7.06
N ALA A 29 6.37 7.33 -6.85
CA ALA A 29 5.98 6.68 -5.62
C ALA A 29 7.25 6.32 -4.82
N VAL A 30 7.28 6.69 -3.55
CA VAL A 30 8.38 6.36 -2.62
C VAL A 30 7.76 5.73 -1.38
N LYS A 31 8.35 4.63 -0.90
CA LYS A 31 7.90 3.92 0.28
C LYS A 31 9.06 3.79 1.27
N ILE A 32 8.78 4.12 2.53
CA ILE A 32 9.77 4.07 3.60
C ILE A 32 9.14 3.35 4.79
N GLY A 33 9.86 2.36 5.33
CA GLY A 33 9.43 1.60 6.49
C GLY A 33 10.14 2.07 7.76
N TYR A 34 9.37 2.26 8.84
CA TYR A 34 9.91 2.46 10.19
C TYR A 34 9.27 1.48 11.17
N ARG A 35 10.04 1.06 12.17
CA ARG A 35 9.58 0.26 13.31
C ARG A 35 9.70 1.08 14.58
N PHE A 36 8.77 0.86 15.50
CA PHE A 36 8.89 1.39 16.85
C PHE A 36 9.68 0.42 17.70
N ALA A 37 10.73 0.90 18.35
CA ALA A 37 11.42 0.19 19.41
C ALA A 37 10.62 0.28 20.72
N VAL A 38 10.99 -0.56 21.69
CA VAL A 38 10.28 -0.69 22.98
C VAL A 38 10.36 0.59 23.81
N ASP A 39 11.41 1.39 23.60
CA ASP A 39 11.60 2.70 24.22
C ASP A 39 10.81 3.83 23.51
N GLY A 40 10.04 3.51 22.48
CA GLY A 40 9.27 4.46 21.68
C GLY A 40 10.08 5.18 20.61
N THR A 41 11.34 4.81 20.38
CA THR A 41 12.13 5.37 19.28
C THR A 41 11.72 4.78 17.93
N LEU A 42 11.87 5.58 16.88
CA LEU A 42 11.62 5.15 15.50
C LEU A 42 12.93 4.70 14.87
N GLU A 43 13.01 3.42 14.52
CA GLU A 43 14.14 2.85 13.81
C GLU A 43 13.75 2.56 12.35
N PRO A 44 14.61 2.88 11.36
CA PRO A 44 14.34 2.50 9.98
C PRO A 44 14.30 0.96 9.85
N LEU A 45 13.41 0.44 9.01
CA LEU A 45 13.45 -0.98 8.66
C LEU A 45 14.71 -1.27 7.85
N ALA A 46 15.41 -2.37 8.18
CA ALA A 46 16.59 -2.82 7.44
C ALA A 46 16.26 -3.22 5.99
N GLU A 47 15.06 -3.74 5.77
CA GLU A 47 14.54 -4.05 4.43
C GLU A 47 13.25 -3.26 4.22
N THR A 48 13.25 -2.39 3.22
CA THR A 48 12.06 -1.65 2.83
C THR A 48 11.15 -2.60 2.06
N PRO A 49 9.88 -2.79 2.48
CA PRO A 49 8.99 -3.72 1.81
C PRO A 49 8.64 -3.21 0.41
N GLU A 50 8.60 -4.11 -0.57
CA GLU A 50 8.39 -3.81 -1.99
C GLU A 50 7.18 -2.89 -2.26
N LEU A 51 7.34 -2.01 -3.25
CA LEU A 51 6.26 -1.18 -3.80
C LEU A 51 5.30 -2.02 -4.65
N VAL A 52 4.29 -2.61 -4.00
CA VAL A 52 3.22 -3.35 -4.68
C VAL A 52 2.11 -2.39 -5.15
N ARG A 53 1.64 -2.54 -6.39
CA ARG A 53 0.49 -1.77 -6.90
C ARG A 53 -0.78 -2.19 -6.15
N ALA A 54 -1.67 -1.24 -5.86
CA ALA A 54 -2.93 -1.52 -5.17
C ALA A 54 -3.79 -2.58 -5.90
N ASP A 55 -3.72 -2.59 -7.24
CA ASP A 55 -4.46 -3.54 -8.07
C ASP A 55 -3.85 -4.95 -8.11
N ALA A 56 -2.69 -5.19 -7.47
CA ALA A 56 -2.08 -6.52 -7.42
C ALA A 56 -3.01 -7.57 -6.77
N TYR A 57 -3.89 -7.13 -5.88
CA TYR A 57 -4.87 -7.98 -5.20
C TYR A 57 -6.30 -7.79 -5.74
N HIS A 58 -6.46 -7.14 -6.91
CA HIS A 58 -7.78 -6.90 -7.48
C HIS A 58 -8.48 -8.22 -7.82
N GLY A 59 -9.53 -8.56 -7.08
CA GLY A 59 -10.32 -9.79 -7.24
C GLY A 59 -9.94 -10.91 -6.29
N GLU A 60 -8.82 -10.80 -5.57
CA GLU A 60 -8.54 -11.70 -4.45
C GLU A 60 -9.40 -11.26 -3.26
N ARG A 61 -10.27 -12.16 -2.80
CA ARG A 61 -10.94 -11.98 -1.51
C ARG A 61 -9.82 -11.88 -0.48
N ILE A 62 -9.66 -10.70 0.11
CA ILE A 62 -8.81 -10.52 1.28
C ILE A 62 -9.39 -11.47 2.32
N ALA A 63 -8.80 -12.66 2.47
CA ALA A 63 -9.06 -13.53 3.59
C ALA A 63 -8.56 -12.72 4.78
N ALA A 64 -9.47 -11.96 5.37
CA ALA A 64 -9.19 -11.08 6.48
C ALA A 64 -8.39 -11.89 7.48
N ALA A 65 -7.13 -11.49 7.68
CA ALA A 65 -6.30 -11.89 8.80
C ALA A 65 -6.88 -11.28 10.08
N CYS A 66 -8.15 -11.55 10.35
CA CYS A 66 -8.77 -11.43 11.65
C CYS A 66 -8.63 -12.82 12.27
N PRO A 67 -7.52 -13.11 12.98
CA PRO A 67 -7.50 -14.30 13.80
C PRO A 67 -8.66 -14.17 14.80
N PRO A 68 -9.52 -15.18 14.95
CA PRO A 68 -10.46 -15.20 16.06
C PRO A 68 -9.64 -15.11 17.36
N PRO A 69 -10.01 -14.22 18.29
CA PRO A 69 -11.31 -14.31 18.93
C PRO A 69 -12.04 -12.96 19.15
N ALA A 70 -13.34 -13.08 19.45
CA ALA A 70 -14.13 -12.12 20.22
C ALA A 70 -14.75 -10.88 19.50
N LYS A 71 -16.09 -10.97 19.39
CA LYS A 71 -17.10 -9.96 19.76
C LYS A 71 -17.18 -8.61 19.01
N TRP A 72 -16.31 -8.28 18.07
CA TRP A 72 -16.31 -6.93 17.46
C TRP A 72 -16.42 -6.90 15.92
N CYS A 73 -17.33 -7.69 15.36
CA CYS A 73 -17.83 -7.41 14.01
C CYS A 73 -19.24 -6.81 14.11
N PRO A 74 -19.43 -5.49 13.88
CA PRO A 74 -20.77 -4.99 13.63
C PRO A 74 -21.26 -5.65 12.33
N SER A 75 -22.33 -6.44 12.44
CA SER A 75 -23.00 -7.06 11.30
C SER A 75 -23.40 -5.96 10.32
N ARG A 76 -22.67 -5.83 9.21
CA ARG A 76 -23.08 -4.97 8.10
C ARG A 76 -24.37 -5.60 7.52
N PRO A 77 -25.54 -4.94 7.56
CA PRO A 77 -26.72 -5.51 6.94
C PRO A 77 -26.48 -5.60 5.43
N ALA A 78 -26.78 -6.76 4.85
CA ALA A 78 -26.71 -6.98 3.42
C ALA A 78 -27.69 -6.01 2.70
N PRO A 79 -27.29 -5.36 1.61
CA PRO A 79 -28.24 -4.57 0.83
C PRO A 79 -29.24 -5.52 0.16
N SER A 80 -30.51 -5.43 0.57
CA SER A 80 -31.64 -6.00 -0.15
C SER A 80 -31.82 -5.25 -1.45
N PHE A 81 -31.49 -5.87 -2.58
CA PHE A 81 -31.98 -5.41 -3.88
C PHE A 81 -33.43 -5.90 -4.02
N SER A 82 -34.37 -4.96 -4.15
CA SER A 82 -35.74 -5.20 -4.62
C SER A 82 -35.82 -5.03 -6.13
#